data_AF-A0A2V9AQ87-F1
#
_entry.id   AF-A0A2V9AQ87-F1
#
_cell.length_a   1.000
_cell.length_b   1.000
_cell.length_c   1.000
_cell.angle_alpha   90.00
_cell.angle_beta   90.00
_cell.angle_gamma   90.00
#
_symmetry.space_group_name_H-M   'P 1'
#
loop_
_entity.id
_entity.type
_entity.pdbx_description
1 polymer ?
#
loop_
_entity_poly.entity_id
_entity_poly.type
_entity_poly.pdbx_seq_one_letter_code
_entity_poly.pdbx_strand_id
1 'polypeptide(L)' 'MAPEGKMIRWLEKIRIRSQMLFHRRREIQRLDAELAFHLEQQIAENIAAGMNSEEAGYAARRAFGSLE' A
#
# COMPACT_ATOMS: atom_id res chain seq x y z
N MET A 1 -38.64 5.39 28.62
CA MET A 1 -37.93 6.52 27.99
C MET A 1 -36.62 5.99 27.43
N ALA A 2 -36.54 5.78 26.12
CA ALA A 2 -35.57 4.87 25.50
C ALA A 2 -34.13 5.45 25.44
N PRO A 3 -33.08 4.62 25.65
CA PRO A 3 -31.67 5.03 25.54
C PRO A 3 -31.12 4.98 24.10
N GLU A 4 -31.94 5.25 23.08
CA GLU A 4 -31.61 4.96 21.67
C GLU A 4 -30.63 5.97 21.06
N GLY A 5 -30.65 7.23 21.52
CA GLY A 5 -29.83 8.30 20.94
C GLY A 5 -28.33 8.19 21.19
N LYS A 6 -27.88 7.45 22.21
CA LYS A 6 -26.44 7.27 22.51
C LYS A 6 -25.79 6.22 21.61
N MET A 7 -26.54 5.17 21.28
CA MET A 7 -26.03 4.04 20.48
C MET A 7 -25.80 4.45 19.03
N ILE A 8 -26.73 5.21 18.43
CA ILE A 8 -26.59 5.75 17.07
C ILE A 8 -25.35 6.67 16.96
N ARG A 9 -25.15 7.56 17.95
CA ARG A 9 -23.97 8.45 17.99
C ARG A 9 -22.65 7.69 18.12
N TRP A 10 -22.63 6.57 18.83
CA TRP A 10 -21.43 5.75 18.99
C TRP A 10 -21.10 4.95 17.71
N LEU A 11 -22.12 4.42 17.04
CA LEU A 11 -21.99 3.75 15.74
C LEU A 11 -21.50 4.71 14.65
N GLU A 12 -22.01 5.95 14.63
CA GLU A 12 -21.58 6.98 13.68
C GLU A 12 -20.10 7.35 13.89
N LYS A 13 -19.65 7.43 15.15
CA LYS A 13 -18.25 7.69 15.50
C LYS A 13 -17.31 6.55 15.07
N ILE A 14 -17.75 5.30 15.21
CA ILE A 14 -17.01 4.13 14.72
C ILE A 14 -16.95 4.13 13.19
N ARG A 15 -18.07 4.39 12.52
CA ARG A 15 -18.16 4.46 11.06
C ARG A 15 -17.19 5.50 10.48
N ILE A 16 -17.13 6.70 11.05
CA ILE A 16 -16.22 7.76 10.60
C ILE A 16 -14.75 7.36 10.81
N ARG A 17 -14.41 6.77 11.97
CA ARG A 17 -13.04 6.27 12.21
C ARG A 17 -12.64 5.14 11.27
N SER A 18 -13.54 4.20 11.02
CA SER A 18 -13.30 3.13 10.05
C SER A 18 -13.11 3.69 8.65
N GLN A 19 -13.96 4.62 8.19
CA GLN A 19 -13.80 5.25 6.87
C GLN A 19 -12.45 5.96 6.73
N MET A 20 -11.98 6.70 7.74
CA MET A 20 -10.66 7.34 7.69
C MET A 20 -9.51 6.32 7.61
N LEU A 21 -9.60 5.20 8.32
CA LEU A 21 -8.60 4.12 8.25
C LEU A 21 -8.60 3.42 6.88
N PHE A 22 -9.79 3.19 6.28
CA PHE A 22 -9.91 2.62 4.95
C PHE A 22 -9.48 3.58 3.84
N HIS A 23 -9.72 4.89 3.99
CA HIS A 23 -9.22 5.90 3.06
C HIS A 23 -7.69 5.99 3.07
N ARG A 24 -7.08 5.97 4.27
CA ARG A 24 -5.62 5.92 4.41
C ARG A 24 -5.01 4.65 3.82
N ARG A 25 -5.70 3.50 3.95
CA ARG A 25 -5.29 2.27 3.25
C ARG A 25 -5.40 2.36 1.74
N ARG A 26 -6.39 3.07 1.19
CA ARG A 26 -6.51 3.29 -0.27
C ARG A 26 -5.40 4.19 -0.82
N GLU A 27 -5.00 5.21 -0.09
CA GLU A 27 -3.84 6.04 -0.48
C GLU A 27 -2.53 5.27 -0.39
N ILE A 28 -2.34 4.44 0.65
CA ILE A 28 -1.20 3.52 0.74
C ILE A 28 -1.23 2.53 -0.43
N GLN A 29 -2.38 1.97 -0.82
CA GLN A 29 -2.47 1.05 -1.96
C GLN A 29 -2.23 1.69 -3.32
N ARG A 30 -2.51 2.99 -3.49
CA ARG A 30 -2.19 3.71 -4.75
C ARG A 30 -0.70 4.03 -4.85
N LEU A 31 -0.09 4.50 -3.76
CA LEU A 31 1.36 4.70 -3.67
C LEU A 31 2.11 3.37 -3.84
N ASP A 32 1.59 2.30 -3.25
CA ASP A 32 2.13 0.94 -3.38
C ASP A 32 2.02 0.43 -4.82
N ALA A 33 0.94 0.74 -5.55
CA ALA A 33 0.78 0.30 -6.94
C ALA A 33 1.76 0.96 -7.92
N GLU A 34 2.04 2.25 -7.78
CA GLU A 34 3.02 2.95 -8.63
C GLU A 34 4.46 2.48 -8.32
N LEU A 35 4.75 2.27 -7.04
CA LEU A 35 6.04 1.75 -6.58
C LEU A 35 6.25 0.30 -7.02
N ALA A 36 5.20 -0.53 -6.89
CA ALA A 36 5.20 -1.92 -7.32
C ALA A 36 5.37 -2.02 -8.85
N PHE A 37 4.71 -1.15 -9.62
CA PHE A 37 4.87 -1.09 -11.07
C PHE A 37 6.32 -0.76 -11.47
N HIS A 38 6.95 0.22 -10.82
CA HIS A 38 8.36 0.54 -11.07
C HIS A 38 9.31 -0.60 -10.65
N LEU A 39 9.05 -1.24 -9.51
CA LEU A 39 9.82 -2.40 -9.07
C LEU A 39 9.69 -3.56 -10.06
N GLU A 40 8.49 -3.88 -10.53
CA GLU A 40 8.27 -4.93 -11.53
C GLU A 40 8.95 -4.59 -12.87
N GLN A 41 8.91 -3.33 -13.31
CA GLN A 41 9.65 -2.91 -14.51
C GLN A 41 11.16 -3.11 -14.34
N GLN A 42 11.75 -2.66 -13.23
CA GLN A 42 13.19 -2.86 -12.98
C GLN A 42 13.57 -4.33 -12.90
N ILE A 43 12.73 -5.18 -12.30
CA ILE A 43 12.95 -6.62 -12.27
C ILE A 43 12.92 -7.19 -13.69
N ALA A 44 11.95 -6.81 -14.50
CA ALA A 44 11.85 -7.26 -15.89
C ALA A 44 13.05 -6.82 -16.74
N GLU A 45 13.55 -5.59 -16.56
CA GLU A 45 14.75 -5.08 -17.22
C GLU A 45 16.00 -5.84 -16.78
N ASN A 46 16.16 -6.10 -15.48
CA ASN A 46 17.28 -6.89 -14.96
C ASN A 46 17.25 -8.33 -15.49
N ILE A 47 16.07 -8.95 -15.58
CA ILE A 47 15.90 -10.28 -16.19
C ILE A 47 16.25 -10.22 -17.68
N ALA A 48 15.79 -9.20 -18.41
CA ALA A 48 16.11 -9.00 -19.82
C ALA A 48 17.61 -8.74 -20.05
N ALA A 49 18.29 -8.12 -19.09
CA ALA A 49 19.74 -7.95 -19.07
C ALA A 49 20.50 -9.24 -18.71
N GLY A 50 19.78 -10.33 -18.40
CA GLY A 50 20.34 -11.66 -18.15
C GLY A 50 20.48 -12.04 -16.68
N MET A 51 19.95 -11.25 -15.74
CA MET A 51 19.91 -11.64 -14.33
C MET A 51 18.86 -12.72 -14.07
N ASN A 52 19.14 -13.61 -13.12
CA ASN A 52 18.13 -14.52 -12.60
C ASN A 52 17.06 -13.74 -11.82
N SER A 53 15.82 -14.26 -11.79
CA SER A 53 14.67 -13.59 -11.15
C SER A 53 14.91 -13.20 -9.69
N GLU A 54 15.65 -14.03 -8.94
CA GLU A 54 15.99 -13.77 -7.55
C GLU A 54 16.99 -12.61 -7.40
N GLU A 55 18.01 -12.57 -8.27
CA GLU A 55 19.01 -11.49 -8.29
C GLU A 55 18.40 -10.18 -8.80
N ALA A 56 17.53 -10.25 -9.81
CA ALA A 56 16.79 -9.11 -10.35
C ALA A 56 15.89 -8.47 -9.28
N GLY A 57 15.18 -9.29 -8.49
CA GLY A 57 14.37 -8.86 -7.37
C GLY A 57 15.18 -8.19 -6.26
N TYR A 58 16.34 -8.75 -5.93
CA TYR A 58 17.26 -8.19 -4.94
C TYR A 58 17.87 -6.86 -5.41
N ALA A 59 18.32 -6.81 -6.68
CA ALA A 59 18.90 -5.62 -7.30
C ALA A 59 17.89 -4.46 -7.36
N ALA A 60 16.64 -4.73 -7.78
CA ALA A 60 15.58 -3.72 -7.83
C ALA A 60 15.24 -3.17 -6.43
N ARG A 61 15.13 -4.04 -5.41
CA ARG A 61 14.91 -3.59 -4.02
C ARG A 61 16.08 -2.80 -3.45
N ARG A 62 17.31 -3.16 -3.80
CA ARG A 62 18.51 -2.41 -3.39
C ARG A 62 18.59 -1.05 -4.09
N ALA A 63 18.26 -0.97 -5.37
CA ALA A 63 18.21 0.29 -6.11
C ALA A 63 17.14 1.23 -5.55
N PHE A 64 15.98 0.70 -5.15
CA PHE A 64 14.91 1.47 -4.50
C PHE A 64 15.26 1.89 -3.06
N GLY A 65 15.80 0.99 -2.24
CA GLY A 65 16.12 1.26 -0.84
C GLY A 65 17.41 2.04 -0.59
N SER A 66 18.27 2.17 -1.61
CA SER A 66 19.51 2.97 -1.52
C SER A 66 19.32 4.42 -1.96
N LEU A 67 18.08 4.84 -2.25
CA LEU A 67 17.67 6.21 -2.57
C LEU A 67 17.17 6.93 -1.29
N GLU A 68 17.98 6.94 -0.24
CA GLU A 68 17.84 7.82 0.94
C GLU A 68 19.14 8.58 1.21
#